data_AF-A0A969NIY4-F1
#
_entry.id   AF-A0A969NIY4-F1
#
_cell.length_a   1.000
_cell.length_b   1.000
_cell.length_c   1.000
_cell.angle_alpha   90.00
_cell.angle_beta   90.00
_cell.angle_gamma   90.00
#
_symmetry.space_group_name_H-M   'P 1'
#
loop_
_entity.id
_entity.type
_entity.pdbx_description
1 polymer ?
#
loop_
_entity_poly.entity_id
_entity_poly.type
_entity_poly.pdbx_seq_one_letter_code
_entity_poly.pdbx_strand_id
1 'polypeptide(L)'
;MEVDTVPFGCYKKEVFNKIGLFDEQLIRNQDDEFNARLKQNGGKIFLIPSIEIVYLARENLAKLYNMFYQYGLFKPLVNKKIKMPSSIRQFIPLFFVLYLFLIPISLLLGMKLFYISLIPISVYLLLNFIVSVKISVRKANFKLFPYLAVGFFLTHFSYGFGYLIGIFRFWILNKNNISIAPNH
;
A
#
# COMPACT_ATOMS: atom_id res chain seq x y z
N MET A 1 -16.84 -1.08 16.65
CA MET A 1 -17.39 -0.89 15.29
C MET A 1 -16.91 -2.04 14.41
N GLU A 2 -17.78 -2.69 13.62
CA GLU A 2 -17.32 -3.71 12.66
C GLU A 2 -16.55 -3.05 11.52
N VAL A 3 -15.44 -3.65 11.11
CA VAL A 3 -14.54 -3.13 10.05
C VAL A 3 -14.02 -4.27 9.18
N ASP A 4 -13.43 -3.92 8.04
CA ASP A 4 -12.88 -4.91 7.10
C ASP A 4 -11.52 -5.47 7.55
N THR A 5 -10.72 -4.66 8.23
CA THR A 5 -9.39 -5.05 8.73
C THR A 5 -8.93 -4.07 9.81
N VAL A 6 -8.04 -4.53 10.70
CA VAL A 6 -7.32 -3.69 11.68
C VAL A 6 -5.89 -4.20 11.84
N PRO A 7 -4.90 -3.32 12.04
CA PRO A 7 -3.60 -3.73 12.54
C PRO A 7 -3.71 -4.13 14.02
N PHE A 8 -2.74 -4.92 14.51
CA PHE A 8 -2.61 -5.29 15.93
C PHE A 8 -3.82 -6.04 16.52
N GLY A 9 -4.42 -6.95 15.75
CA GLY A 9 -5.58 -7.72 16.18
C GLY A 9 -5.29 -8.72 17.32
N CYS A 10 -6.25 -8.88 18.22
CA CYS A 10 -6.31 -10.01 19.16
C CYS A 10 -7.31 -11.04 18.64
N TYR A 11 -6.92 -12.31 18.61
CA TYR A 11 -7.73 -13.41 18.06
C TYR A 11 -8.01 -14.45 19.14
N LYS A 12 -9.24 -14.98 19.16
CA LYS A 12 -9.54 -16.18 19.96
C LYS A 12 -8.76 -17.36 19.41
N LYS A 13 -8.27 -18.25 20.30
CA LYS A 13 -7.53 -19.46 19.91
C LYS A 13 -8.26 -20.30 18.86
N GLU A 14 -9.58 -20.41 18.99
CA GLU A 14 -10.46 -21.15 18.07
C GLU A 14 -10.39 -20.65 16.62
N VAL A 15 -10.07 -19.37 16.40
CA VAL A 15 -9.92 -18.82 15.04
C VAL A 15 -8.79 -19.56 14.32
N PHE A 16 -7.64 -19.74 14.97
CA PHE A 16 -6.49 -20.43 14.38
C PHE A 16 -6.78 -21.90 14.09
N ASN A 17 -7.58 -22.56 14.94
CA ASN A 17 -8.01 -23.93 14.69
C ASN A 17 -8.93 -24.03 13.45
N LYS A 18 -9.74 -23.00 13.21
CA LYS A 18 -10.71 -22.98 12.11
C LYS A 18 -10.09 -22.60 10.76
N ILE A 19 -9.26 -21.56 10.74
CA ILE A 19 -8.75 -20.99 9.48
C ILE A 19 -7.26 -21.23 9.24
N GLY A 20 -6.54 -21.81 10.20
CA GLY A 20 -5.10 -22.05 10.15
C GLY A 20 -4.27 -20.92 10.78
N LEU A 21 -2.95 -21.05 10.70
CA LEU A 21 -1.99 -20.04 11.18
C LEU A 21 -1.67 -18.99 10.11
N PHE A 22 -0.87 -17.98 10.48
CA PHE A 22 -0.30 -17.02 9.54
C PHE A 22 0.54 -17.73 8.48
N ASP A 23 0.49 -17.23 7.26
CA ASP A 23 1.25 -17.78 6.15
C ASP A 23 2.69 -17.25 6.18
N GLU A 24 3.66 -18.12 6.48
CA GLU A 24 5.07 -17.76 6.61
C GLU A 24 5.72 -17.30 5.28
N GLN A 25 5.08 -17.54 4.13
CA GLN A 25 5.53 -16.98 2.86
C GLN A 25 5.31 -15.45 2.78
N LEU A 26 4.44 -14.91 3.64
CA LEU A 26 4.14 -13.48 3.72
C LEU A 26 4.97 -12.79 4.79
N ILE A 27 6.20 -12.38 4.45
CA ILE A 27 7.01 -11.53 5.34
C ILE A 27 6.33 -10.19 5.62
N ARG A 28 5.53 -9.69 4.67
CA ARG A 28 4.64 -8.53 4.83
C ARG A 28 3.21 -8.89 4.46
N ASN A 29 2.25 -8.14 5.03
CA ASN A 29 0.82 -8.28 4.81
C ASN A 29 0.25 -9.64 5.28
N GLN A 30 0.91 -10.32 6.23
CA GLN A 30 0.42 -11.56 6.84
C GLN A 30 -0.91 -11.36 7.57
N ASP A 31 -1.06 -10.22 8.24
CA ASP A 31 -2.26 -9.78 8.95
C ASP A 31 -3.41 -9.49 8.00
N ASP A 32 -3.11 -8.82 6.89
CA ASP A 32 -4.06 -8.54 5.81
C ASP A 32 -4.58 -9.83 5.14
N GLU A 33 -3.72 -10.81 4.85
CA GLU A 33 -4.15 -12.15 4.38
C GLU A 33 -5.03 -12.85 5.41
N PHE A 34 -4.59 -12.89 6.66
CA PHE A 34 -5.28 -13.59 7.73
C PHE A 34 -6.66 -13.00 8.00
N ASN A 35 -6.76 -11.66 8.05
CA ASN A 35 -8.03 -10.95 8.21
C ASN A 35 -8.98 -11.21 7.04
N ALA A 36 -8.48 -11.22 5.81
CA ALA A 36 -9.29 -11.55 4.64
C ALA A 36 -9.81 -12.99 4.71
N ARG A 37 -8.94 -13.96 5.06
CA ARG A 37 -9.33 -15.36 5.26
C ARG A 37 -10.34 -15.53 6.39
N LEU A 38 -10.20 -14.78 7.49
CA LEU A 38 -11.16 -14.75 8.59
C LEU A 38 -12.54 -14.28 8.11
N LYS A 39 -12.62 -13.15 7.39
CA LYS A 39 -13.88 -12.62 6.84
C LYS A 39 -14.51 -13.58 5.83
N GLN A 40 -13.71 -14.21 4.95
CA GLN A 40 -14.19 -15.22 4.00
C GLN A 40 -14.79 -16.45 4.70
N ASN A 41 -14.37 -16.75 5.93
CA ASN A 41 -14.89 -17.84 6.77
C ASN A 41 -16.02 -17.41 7.73
N GLY A 42 -16.67 -16.27 7.45
CA GLY A 42 -17.79 -15.73 8.23
C GLY A 42 -17.39 -15.06 9.55
N GLY A 43 -16.08 -14.86 9.77
CA GLY A 43 -15.59 -14.12 10.93
C GLY A 43 -15.92 -12.64 10.84
N LYS A 44 -15.89 -11.97 12.00
CA LYS A 44 -16.10 -10.52 12.12
C LYS A 44 -14.91 -9.88 12.80
N ILE A 45 -14.54 -8.70 12.34
CA ILE A 45 -13.44 -7.92 12.91
C ILE A 45 -14.05 -6.67 13.52
N PHE A 46 -13.75 -6.42 14.79
CA PHE A 46 -14.26 -5.27 15.52
C PHE A 46 -13.09 -4.37 15.92
N LEU A 47 -13.18 -3.09 15.53
CA LEU A 47 -12.30 -2.04 16.05
C LEU A 47 -12.84 -1.59 17.41
N ILE A 48 -11.96 -1.56 18.41
CA ILE A 48 -12.18 -1.00 19.75
C ILE A 48 -11.52 0.39 19.78
N PRO A 49 -12.27 1.49 19.62
CA PRO A 49 -11.68 2.83 19.43
C PRO A 49 -10.98 3.38 20.69
N SER A 50 -11.29 2.84 21.87
CA SER A 50 -10.74 3.28 23.15
C SER A 50 -9.34 2.75 23.44
N ILE A 51 -8.82 1.83 22.63
CA ILE A 51 -7.48 1.28 22.82
C ILE A 51 -6.47 2.20 22.13
N GLU A 52 -5.50 2.68 22.89
CA GLU A 52 -4.39 3.47 22.39
C GLU A 52 -3.14 2.60 22.26
N ILE A 53 -2.49 2.67 21.10
CA ILE A 53 -1.25 1.94 20.80
C ILE A 53 -0.20 2.96 20.38
N VAL A 54 0.97 2.92 21.03
CA VAL A 54 2.10 3.75 20.63
C VAL A 54 2.66 3.21 19.31
N TYR A 55 2.37 3.90 18.21
CA TYR A 55 2.89 3.57 16.90
C TYR A 55 4.11 4.44 16.57
N LEU A 56 5.26 3.78 16.35
CA LEU A 56 6.48 4.44 15.92
C LEU A 56 6.50 4.55 14.39
N ALA A 57 6.32 5.78 13.89
CA ALA A 57 6.46 6.08 12.48
C ALA A 57 7.91 5.91 12.00
N ARG A 58 8.10 5.81 10.69
CA ARG A 58 9.45 5.71 10.10
C ARG A 58 10.22 7.02 10.27
N GLU A 59 11.48 6.88 10.63
CA GLU A 59 12.38 8.00 10.99
C GLU A 59 12.84 8.81 9.77
N ASN A 60 12.78 8.23 8.57
CA ASN A 60 13.22 8.90 7.34
C ASN A 60 12.49 8.38 6.09
N LEU A 61 12.64 9.12 4.99
CA LEU A 61 11.99 8.84 3.71
C LEU A 61 12.46 7.53 3.06
N ALA A 62 13.70 7.10 3.29
CA ALA A 62 14.21 5.83 2.77
C ALA A 62 13.53 4.63 3.46
N LYS A 63 13.43 4.67 4.79
CA LYS A 63 12.68 3.67 5.58
C LYS A 63 11.19 3.68 5.20
N LEU A 64 10.61 4.86 4.92
CA LEU A 64 9.23 4.99 4.42
C LEU A 64 9.06 4.31 3.05
N TYR A 65 9.93 4.62 2.10
CA TYR A 65 9.93 4.02 0.76
C TYR A 65 10.02 2.50 0.85
N ASN A 66 10.99 1.98 1.61
CA ASN A 66 11.21 0.55 1.74
C ASN A 66 10.00 -0.16 2.37
N MET A 67 9.37 0.46 3.37
CA MET A 67 8.17 -0.08 4.00
C MET A 67 7.03 -0.21 2.99
N PHE A 68 6.69 0.88 2.28
CA PHE A 68 5.58 0.86 1.32
C PHE A 68 5.89 0.03 0.08
N TYR A 69 7.14 0.00 -0.37
CA TYR A 69 7.58 -0.93 -1.41
C TYR A 69 7.31 -2.39 -1.01
N GLN A 70 7.71 -2.79 0.20
CA GLN A 70 7.46 -4.17 0.65
C GLN A 70 5.96 -4.45 0.82
N TYR A 71 5.17 -3.50 1.33
CA TYR A 71 3.72 -3.65 1.38
C TYR A 71 3.11 -3.84 -0.01
N GLY A 72 3.53 -3.04 -0.99
CA GLY A 72 3.15 -3.20 -2.38
C GLY A 72 3.57 -4.56 -2.95
N LEU A 73 4.82 -4.94 -2.73
CA LEU A 73 5.43 -6.17 -3.23
C LEU A 73 4.64 -7.42 -2.84
N PHE A 74 4.25 -7.55 -1.58
CA PHE A 74 3.55 -8.74 -1.07
C PHE A 74 2.05 -8.73 -1.33
N LYS A 75 1.44 -7.58 -1.65
CA LYS A 75 -0.02 -7.50 -1.85
C LYS A 75 -0.53 -8.39 -3.00
N PRO A 76 0.14 -8.52 -4.16
CA PRO A 76 -0.24 -9.50 -5.18
C PRO A 76 -0.21 -10.95 -4.70
N LEU A 77 0.70 -11.33 -3.79
CA LEU A 77 0.73 -12.67 -3.21
C LEU A 77 -0.45 -12.89 -2.27
N VAL A 78 -0.80 -11.89 -1.45
CA VAL A 78 -2.03 -11.91 -0.64
C VAL A 78 -3.23 -12.17 -1.56
N ASN A 79 -3.44 -11.31 -2.57
CA ASN A 79 -4.56 -11.43 -3.50
C ASN A 79 -4.60 -12.79 -4.22
N LYS A 80 -3.44 -13.38 -4.52
CA LYS A 80 -3.33 -14.73 -5.11
C LYS A 80 -3.83 -15.80 -4.13
N LYS A 81 -3.43 -15.72 -2.86
CA LYS A 81 -3.78 -16.67 -1.80
C LYS A 81 -5.27 -16.61 -1.45
N ILE A 82 -5.81 -15.41 -1.24
CA ILE A 82 -7.23 -15.21 -0.91
C ILE A 82 -8.16 -15.22 -2.13
N LYS A 83 -7.60 -15.38 -3.34
CA LYS A 83 -8.29 -15.42 -4.65
C LYS A 83 -9.17 -14.20 -4.98
N MET A 84 -9.07 -13.13 -4.21
CA MET A 84 -9.86 -11.92 -4.37
C MET A 84 -9.06 -10.68 -3.95
N PRO A 85 -9.20 -9.53 -4.62
CA PRO A 85 -8.68 -8.28 -4.10
C PRO A 85 -9.50 -7.79 -2.90
N SER A 86 -8.85 -7.34 -1.83
CA SER A 86 -9.55 -6.79 -0.64
C SER A 86 -10.32 -5.50 -0.96
N SER A 87 -9.86 -4.68 -1.91
CA SER A 87 -10.53 -3.44 -2.34
C SER A 87 -9.96 -2.92 -3.66
N ILE A 88 -10.77 -2.24 -4.48
CA ILE A 88 -10.29 -1.57 -5.71
C ILE A 88 -9.25 -0.48 -5.43
N ARG A 89 -9.30 0.15 -4.25
CA ARG A 89 -8.40 1.22 -3.84
C ARG A 89 -6.93 0.79 -3.81
N GLN A 90 -6.67 -0.50 -3.59
CA GLN A 90 -5.32 -1.03 -3.55
C GLN A 90 -4.60 -0.99 -4.91
N PHE A 91 -5.35 -0.85 -6.01
CA PHE A 91 -4.81 -0.76 -7.36
C PHE A 91 -4.50 0.67 -7.78
N ILE A 92 -4.99 1.69 -7.06
CA ILE A 92 -4.73 3.11 -7.38
C ILE A 92 -3.22 3.37 -7.50
N PRO A 93 -2.36 2.94 -6.56
CA PRO A 93 -0.92 3.17 -6.69
C PRO A 93 -0.28 2.40 -7.86
N LEU A 94 -0.76 1.19 -8.16
CA LEU A 94 -0.29 0.42 -9.33
C LEU A 94 -0.58 1.17 -10.63
N PHE A 95 -1.82 1.61 -10.81
CA PHE A 95 -2.22 2.37 -12.00
C PHE A 95 -1.50 3.71 -12.09
N PHE A 96 -1.25 4.37 -10.95
CA PHE A 96 -0.44 5.57 -10.90
C PHE A 96 0.98 5.32 -11.46
N VAL A 97 1.64 4.24 -11.05
CA VAL A 97 2.98 3.90 -11.56
C VAL A 97 2.97 3.52 -13.03
N LEU A 98 2.01 2.71 -13.47
CA LEU A 98 1.84 2.38 -14.89
C LEU A 98 1.63 3.64 -15.72
N TYR A 99 0.77 4.54 -15.26
CA TYR A 99 0.53 5.84 -15.90
C TYR A 99 1.82 6.68 -16.00
N LEU A 100 2.65 6.75 -14.95
CA LEU A 100 3.93 7.47 -15.01
C LEU A 100 4.85 6.95 -16.12
N PHE A 101 4.87 5.63 -16.36
CA PHE A 101 5.62 5.04 -17.48
C PHE A 101 5.00 5.33 -18.85
N LEU A 102 3.69 5.57 -18.93
CA LEU A 102 3.01 5.92 -20.18
C LEU A 102 3.28 7.37 -20.62
N ILE A 103 3.61 8.28 -19.70
CA ILE A 103 3.91 9.69 -20.04
C ILE A 103 5.04 9.81 -21.09
N PRO A 104 6.25 9.24 -20.89
CA PRO A 104 7.29 9.32 -21.91
C PRO A 104 6.92 8.59 -23.21
N ILE A 105 6.13 7.52 -23.14
CA ILE A 105 5.65 6.80 -24.33
C ILE A 105 4.70 7.68 -25.15
N SER A 106 3.85 8.47 -24.48
CA SER A 106 2.91 9.38 -25.15
C SER A 106 3.60 10.46 -25.99
N LEU A 107 4.85 10.83 -25.65
CA LEU A 107 5.66 11.73 -26.45
C LEU A 107 5.99 11.15 -27.82
N LEU A 108 6.26 9.85 -27.89
CA LEU A 108 6.56 9.14 -29.15
C LEU A 108 5.34 9.05 -30.07
N LEU A 109 4.13 9.14 -29.51
CA LEU A 109 2.86 9.08 -30.24
C LEU A 109 2.37 10.46 -30.69
N GLY A 110 3.03 11.54 -30.26
CA GLY A 110 2.79 12.90 -30.72
C GLY A 110 2.49 13.91 -29.60
N MET A 111 2.81 15.18 -29.87
CA MET A 111 2.73 16.28 -28.88
C MET A 111 1.34 16.46 -28.26
N LYS A 112 0.27 16.28 -29.05
CA LYS A 112 -1.10 16.38 -28.54
C LYS A 112 -1.37 15.35 -27.43
N LEU A 113 -0.98 14.10 -27.64
CA LEU A 113 -1.19 13.04 -26.65
C LEU A 113 -0.29 13.25 -25.43
N PHE A 114 0.93 13.75 -25.62
CA PHE A 114 1.81 14.15 -24.54
C PHE A 114 1.17 15.22 -23.64
N TYR A 115 0.66 16.32 -24.19
CA TYR A 115 0.00 17.35 -23.37
C TYR A 115 -1.25 16.83 -22.63
N ILE A 116 -2.04 15.97 -23.28
CA ILE A 116 -3.18 15.31 -22.64
C ILE A 116 -2.71 14.42 -21.49
N SER A 117 -1.61 13.67 -21.67
CA SER A 117 -1.07 12.79 -20.63
C SER A 117 -0.52 13.56 -19.44
N LEU A 118 -0.23 14.87 -19.54
CA LEU A 118 0.18 15.70 -18.41
C LEU A 118 -0.99 16.16 -17.51
N ILE A 119 -2.25 16.04 -17.97
CA ILE A 119 -3.41 16.51 -17.19
C ILE A 119 -3.55 15.76 -15.86
N PRO A 120 -3.54 14.40 -15.81
CA PRO A 120 -3.73 13.68 -14.55
C PRO A 120 -2.60 13.92 -13.53
N ILE A 121 -1.34 13.96 -13.97
CA ILE A 121 -0.21 14.26 -13.07
C ILE A 121 -0.28 15.68 -12.54
N SER A 122 -0.74 16.65 -13.35
CA SER A 122 -0.93 18.03 -12.89
C SER A 122 -2.01 18.11 -11.80
N VAL A 123 -3.14 17.41 -11.98
CA VAL A 123 -4.18 17.30 -10.95
C VAL A 123 -3.66 16.62 -9.69
N TYR A 124 -2.91 15.53 -9.83
CA TYR A 124 -2.29 14.85 -8.69
C TYR A 124 -1.35 15.76 -7.90
N LEU A 125 -0.45 16.48 -8.59
CA LEU A 125 0.50 17.40 -7.98
C LEU A 125 -0.23 18.55 -7.26
N LEU A 126 -1.28 19.10 -7.87
CA LEU A 126 -2.11 20.14 -7.25
C LEU A 126 -2.80 19.63 -5.97
N LEU A 127 -3.41 18.44 -6.00
CA LEU A 127 -4.04 17.84 -4.83
C LEU A 127 -3.01 17.54 -3.73
N ASN A 128 -1.84 17.01 -4.10
CA ASN A 128 -0.75 16.75 -3.17
C ASN A 128 -0.27 18.04 -2.49
N PHE A 129 -0.14 19.13 -3.27
CA PHE A 129 0.20 20.45 -2.76
C PHE A 129 -0.85 20.95 -1.76
N ILE A 130 -2.14 20.96 -2.15
CA ILE A 130 -3.25 21.44 -1.32
C ILE A 130 -3.31 20.66 0.01
N VAL A 131 -3.23 19.33 -0.04
CA VAL A 131 -3.29 18.47 1.16
C VAL A 131 -2.08 18.70 2.06
N SER A 132 -0.88 18.79 1.48
CA SER A 132 0.36 19.02 2.24
C SER A 132 0.35 20.39 2.92
N VAL A 133 -0.11 21.44 2.25
CA VAL A 133 -0.30 22.78 2.85
C VAL A 133 -1.34 22.72 3.97
N LYS A 134 -2.51 22.13 3.70
CA LYS A 134 -3.61 22.03 4.68
C LYS A 134 -3.16 21.36 5.98
N ILE A 135 -2.39 20.27 5.89
CA ILE A 135 -1.87 19.56 7.07
C ILE A 135 -0.80 20.40 7.77
N SER A 136 0.12 21.02 7.03
CA SER A 136 1.18 21.85 7.60
C SER A 136 0.63 23.04 8.38
N VAL A 137 -0.40 23.70 7.83
CA VAL A 137 -1.13 24.80 8.50
C VAL A 137 -1.85 24.30 9.74
N ARG A 138 -2.61 23.19 9.63
CA ARG A 138 -3.34 22.60 10.77
C ARG A 138 -2.42 22.21 11.94
N LYS A 139 -1.18 21.83 11.65
CA LYS A 139 -0.16 21.47 12.64
C LYS A 139 0.71 22.66 13.07
N ALA A 140 0.46 23.86 12.57
CA ALA A 140 1.25 25.07 12.82
C ALA A 140 2.76 24.87 12.56
N ASN A 141 3.11 24.03 11.58
CA ASN A 141 4.51 23.70 11.27
C ASN A 141 4.71 23.57 9.76
N PHE A 142 5.10 24.67 9.13
CA PHE A 142 5.37 24.73 7.68
C PHE A 142 6.58 23.91 7.24
N LYS A 143 7.51 23.58 8.14
CA LYS A 143 8.64 22.70 7.81
C LYS A 143 8.18 21.30 7.42
N LEU A 144 6.95 20.90 7.77
CA LEU A 144 6.36 19.61 7.36
C LEU A 144 6.03 19.54 5.87
N PHE A 145 5.79 20.68 5.20
CA PHE A 145 5.33 20.70 3.82
C PHE A 145 6.18 19.85 2.86
N PRO A 146 7.51 20.04 2.76
CA PRO A 146 8.32 19.24 1.83
C PRO A 146 8.30 17.74 2.18
N TYR A 147 8.29 17.38 3.47
CA TYR A 147 8.23 15.99 3.89
C TYR A 147 6.89 15.33 3.57
N LEU A 148 5.78 16.06 3.70
CA LEU A 148 4.45 15.58 3.34
C LEU A 148 4.32 15.41 1.82
N ALA A 149 4.72 16.43 1.05
CA ALA A 149 4.62 16.40 -0.40
C ALA A 149 5.44 15.25 -1.00
N VAL A 150 6.68 15.07 -0.53
CA VAL A 150 7.55 13.96 -0.94
C VAL A 150 7.06 12.64 -0.36
N GLY A 151 6.63 12.60 0.90
CA GLY A 151 6.16 11.39 1.58
C GLY A 151 4.92 10.78 0.91
N PHE A 152 3.94 11.62 0.51
CA PHE A 152 2.77 11.18 -0.23
C PHE A 152 3.14 10.62 -1.60
N PHE A 153 4.02 11.30 -2.34
CA PHE A 153 4.51 10.80 -3.62
C PHE A 153 5.24 9.46 -3.45
N LEU A 154 6.20 9.37 -2.53
CA LEU A 154 6.95 8.14 -2.27
C LEU A 154 6.03 7.00 -1.84
N THR A 155 5.00 7.27 -1.05
CA THR A 155 4.01 6.24 -0.64
C THR A 155 3.30 5.64 -1.86
N HIS A 156 2.75 6.48 -2.74
CA HIS A 156 2.05 6.00 -3.95
C HIS A 156 3.01 5.31 -4.92
N PHE A 157 4.17 5.92 -5.17
CA PHE A 157 5.15 5.40 -6.11
C PHE A 157 5.75 4.08 -5.62
N SER A 158 6.27 4.02 -4.39
CA SER A 158 6.93 2.83 -3.86
C SER A 158 5.98 1.65 -3.72
N TYR A 159 4.76 1.87 -3.20
CA TYR A 159 3.74 0.82 -3.13
C TYR A 159 3.34 0.35 -4.52
N GLY A 160 3.06 1.26 -5.46
CA GLY A 160 2.67 0.92 -6.82
C GLY A 160 3.75 0.14 -7.56
N PHE A 161 5.01 0.56 -7.40
CA PHE A 161 6.16 -0.10 -8.00
C PHE A 161 6.40 -1.48 -7.38
N GLY A 162 6.33 -1.58 -6.06
CA GLY A 162 6.35 -2.87 -5.35
C GLY A 162 5.26 -3.80 -5.87
N TYR A 163 4.02 -3.31 -6.00
CA TYR A 163 2.90 -4.08 -6.51
C TYR A 163 3.15 -4.60 -7.93
N LEU A 164 3.68 -3.76 -8.83
CA LEU A 164 4.03 -4.15 -10.19
C LEU A 164 5.05 -5.30 -10.20
N ILE A 165 6.12 -5.17 -9.40
CA ILE A 165 7.14 -6.22 -9.24
C ILE A 165 6.52 -7.49 -8.63
N GLY A 166 5.61 -7.34 -7.67
CA GLY A 166 4.90 -8.45 -7.04
C GLY A 166 4.03 -9.22 -8.01
N ILE A 167 3.31 -8.55 -8.93
CA ILE A 167 2.57 -9.23 -10.01
C ILE A 167 3.53 -10.07 -10.84
N PHE A 168 4.59 -9.44 -11.35
CA PHE A 168 5.56 -10.13 -12.21
C PHE A 168 6.17 -11.34 -11.51
N ARG A 169 6.53 -11.21 -10.24
CA ARG A 169 7.15 -12.31 -9.50
C ARG A 169 6.18 -13.45 -9.17
N PHE A 170 5.02 -13.12 -8.60
CA PHE A 170 4.13 -14.12 -8.02
C PHE A 170 3.13 -14.69 -9.01
N TRP A 171 2.71 -13.90 -10.00
CA TRP A 171 1.72 -14.32 -10.99
C TRP A 171 2.36 -14.77 -12.30
N ILE A 172 3.43 -14.10 -12.75
CA ILE A 172 4.10 -14.45 -14.02
C ILE A 172 5.19 -15.50 -13.78
N LEU A 173 6.09 -15.28 -12.82
CA LEU A 173 7.19 -16.21 -12.54
C LEU A 173 6.85 -17.34 -11.56
N ASN A 174 5.69 -17.29 -10.88
CA ASN A 174 5.30 -18.23 -9.81
C ASN A 174 6.35 -18.41 -8.69
N LYS A 175 7.16 -17.38 -8.41
CA LYS A 175 8.22 -17.42 -7.37
C LYS A 175 7.73 -16.86 -6.04
N ASN A 176 7.15 -17.70 -5.20
CA ASN A 176 6.53 -17.28 -3.93
C ASN A 176 7.52 -17.03 -2.79
N ASN A 177 8.74 -17.59 -2.86
CA ASN A 177 9.73 -17.42 -1.79
C ASN A 177 10.48 -16.09 -1.97
N ILE A 178 10.49 -15.26 -0.94
CA ILE A 178 11.29 -14.04 -0.83
C ILE A 178 11.92 -14.04 0.54
N SER A 179 13.23 -13.81 0.62
CA SER A 179 13.89 -13.32 1.83
C SER A 179 14.05 -11.80 1.70
N ILE A 180 13.67 -11.06 2.73
CA ILE A 180 13.96 -9.63 2.83
C ILE A 180 15.10 -9.48 3.83
N ALA A 181 16.14 -8.71 3.50
CA ALA A 181 17.15 -8.36 4.48
C ALA A 181 16.48 -7.61 5.67
N PRO A 182 16.91 -7.85 6.93
CA PRO A 182 16.36 -7.13 8.06
C PRO A 182 16.64 -5.63 7.89
N ASN A 183 15.59 -4.84 7.73
CA ASN A 183 15.68 -3.38 7.74
C ASN A 183 15.78 -2.94 9.21
N HIS A 184 16.99 -2.74 9.72
CA HIS A 184 17.25 -2.04 10.98
C HIS A 184 17.17 -0.51 10.76
#